data_AF-A0A2P2KDU5-F1
#
_entry.id   AF-A0A2P2KDU5-F1
#
_cell.length_a   1.000
_cell.length_b   1.000
_cell.length_c   1.000
_cell.angle_alpha   90.00
_cell.angle_beta   90.00
_cell.angle_gamma   90.00
#
_symmetry.space_group_name_H-M   'P 1'
#
loop_
_entity.id
_entity.type
_entity.pdbx_description
1 polymer ?
#
loop_
_entity_poly.entity_id
_entity_poly.type
_entity_poly.pdbx_seq_one_letter_code
_entity_poly.pdbx_strand_id
1 'polypeptide(L)'
;MLVGTDEATTCVGLVIRNQRTGMISVAHMDSTKIVDIGITQMLSLVTSYDSDANLDVHMVGGFEDVSPKHFNGSSSSKSHGKLDGYSLPLCTKIIETLRWRPEKFHIQTLFVLRHNTKRDFQGNAYPILTGFVVETSSGSLKPASFDRTARCPDEIVRRIRVTACYKDSTWNGRLLETYDTEADCFVISPCSW
;
A
#
# COMPACT_ATOMS: atom_id res chain seq x y z
N MET A 1 19.80 -4.97 0.98
CA MET A 1 19.04 -4.06 1.85
C MET A 1 17.67 -4.68 2.08
N LEU A 2 17.02 -4.38 3.23
CA LEU A 2 15.66 -4.81 3.52
C LEU A 2 14.77 -3.58 3.58
N VAL A 3 13.62 -3.62 2.93
CA VAL A 3 12.62 -2.55 2.97
C VAL A 3 11.27 -3.17 3.30
N GLY A 4 10.52 -2.56 4.19
CA GLY A 4 9.24 -3.13 4.60
C GLY A 4 8.32 -2.15 5.29
N THR A 5 7.12 -2.63 5.55
CA THR A 5 6.08 -1.89 6.24
C THR A 5 5.25 -2.86 7.08
N ASP A 6 4.64 -2.36 8.15
CA ASP A 6 3.79 -3.11 9.06
C ASP A 6 2.66 -2.21 9.57
N GLU A 7 1.82 -2.73 10.47
CA GLU A 7 0.62 -2.07 11.01
C GLU A 7 -0.49 -1.86 9.96
N ALA A 8 -0.45 -2.59 8.85
CA ALA A 8 -1.50 -2.59 7.84
C ALA A 8 -2.73 -3.35 8.36
N THR A 9 -3.69 -2.60 8.91
CA THR A 9 -5.02 -3.13 9.27
C THR A 9 -5.92 -3.14 8.04
N THR A 10 -6.61 -2.04 7.75
CA THR A 10 -7.39 -1.83 6.52
C THR A 10 -6.55 -1.30 5.36
N CYS A 11 -5.34 -0.81 5.66
CA CYS A 11 -4.37 -0.36 4.68
C CYS A 11 -3.80 -1.52 3.86
N VAL A 12 -3.19 -1.22 2.72
CA VAL A 12 -2.55 -2.19 1.84
C VAL A 12 -1.12 -1.76 1.58
N GLY A 13 -0.16 -2.64 1.89
CA GLY A 13 1.19 -2.48 1.41
C GLY A 13 1.32 -2.97 -0.03
N LEU A 14 1.93 -2.15 -0.88
CA LEU A 14 2.13 -2.39 -2.30
C LEU A 14 3.63 -2.41 -2.61
N VAL A 15 4.07 -3.42 -3.35
CA VAL A 15 5.42 -3.53 -3.88
C VAL A 15 5.35 -3.58 -5.40
N ILE A 16 6.12 -2.73 -6.06
CA ILE A 16 6.33 -2.78 -7.51
C ILE A 16 7.82 -2.97 -7.76
N ARG A 17 8.18 -4.04 -8.47
CA ARG A 17 9.57 -4.38 -8.80
C ARG A 17 9.76 -4.47 -10.30
N ASN A 18 10.77 -3.79 -10.81
CA ASN A 18 11.18 -3.95 -12.20
C ASN A 18 12.00 -5.23 -12.36
N GLN A 19 11.50 -6.18 -13.15
CA GLN A 19 12.15 -7.49 -13.32
C GLN A 19 13.56 -7.36 -13.93
N ARG A 20 13.76 -6.37 -14.80
CA ARG A 20 15.01 -6.17 -15.55
C ARG A 20 16.08 -5.46 -14.72
N THR A 21 15.71 -4.36 -14.06
CA THR A 21 16.68 -3.55 -13.29
C THR A 21 16.81 -4.01 -11.84
N GLY A 22 15.84 -4.78 -11.34
CA GLY A 22 15.76 -5.16 -9.93
C GLY A 22 15.31 -4.04 -9.00
N MET A 23 15.03 -2.84 -9.52
CA MET A 23 14.56 -1.71 -8.70
C MET A 23 13.20 -2.01 -8.08
N ILE A 24 13.03 -1.62 -6.80
CA ILE A 24 11.84 -1.90 -6.01
C ILE A 24 11.32 -0.60 -5.40
N SER A 25 10.02 -0.36 -5.54
CA SER A 25 9.30 0.65 -4.79
C SER A 25 8.32 -0.04 -3.84
N VAL A 26 8.30 0.38 -2.57
CA VAL A 26 7.41 -0.11 -1.52
C VAL A 26 6.57 1.05 -0.99
N ALA A 27 5.26 0.87 -0.91
CA ALA A 27 4.33 1.85 -0.38
C ALA A 27 3.38 1.21 0.64
N HIS A 28 2.90 2.02 1.58
CA HIS A 28 1.81 1.68 2.49
C HIS A 28 0.63 2.61 2.17
N MET A 29 -0.42 2.08 1.55
CA MET A 29 -1.56 2.86 1.09
C MET A 29 -2.72 2.75 2.08
N ASP A 30 -3.29 3.87 2.49
CA ASP A 30 -4.35 3.96 3.50
C ASP A 30 -5.67 4.55 2.97
N SER A 31 -5.66 5.09 1.75
CA SER A 31 -6.80 5.79 1.17
C SER A 31 -6.92 5.62 -0.34
N THR A 32 -8.14 5.46 -0.84
CA THR A 32 -8.41 5.44 -2.29
C THR A 32 -8.02 6.74 -2.99
N LYS A 33 -8.00 7.86 -2.25
CA LYS A 33 -7.69 9.21 -2.77
C LYS A 33 -6.24 9.37 -3.21
N ILE A 34 -5.33 8.56 -2.68
CA ILE A 34 -3.89 8.67 -2.96
C ILE A 34 -3.43 7.68 -4.04
N VAL A 35 -4.26 6.69 -4.41
CA VAL A 35 -3.81 5.53 -5.20
C VAL A 35 -3.30 5.92 -6.58
N ASP A 36 -4.01 6.79 -7.29
CA ASP A 36 -3.66 7.16 -8.67
C ASP A 36 -2.31 7.88 -8.77
N ILE A 37 -2.11 8.88 -7.92
CA ILE A 37 -0.86 9.63 -7.85
C ILE A 37 0.23 8.76 -7.23
N GLY A 38 -0.09 8.01 -6.17
CA GLY A 38 0.84 7.13 -5.48
C GLY A 38 1.45 6.07 -6.39
N ILE A 39 0.64 5.36 -7.19
CA ILE A 39 1.15 4.39 -8.16
C ILE A 39 2.00 5.10 -9.23
N THR A 40 1.61 6.29 -9.68
CA THR A 40 2.44 7.08 -10.61
C THR A 40 3.80 7.44 -10.01
N GLN A 41 3.85 7.85 -8.74
CA GLN A 41 5.09 8.12 -8.01
C GLN A 41 5.96 6.87 -7.90
N MET A 42 5.38 5.72 -7.51
CA MET A 42 6.12 4.46 -7.42
C MET A 42 6.71 4.06 -8.77
N LEU A 43 5.97 4.27 -9.86
CA LEU A 43 6.42 3.91 -11.20
C LEU A 43 7.53 4.82 -11.73
N SER A 44 7.48 6.13 -11.45
CA SER A 44 8.57 7.03 -11.83
C SER A 44 9.91 6.66 -11.18
N LEU A 45 9.88 5.94 -10.04
CA LEU A 45 11.07 5.47 -9.36
C LEU A 45 11.61 4.15 -9.92
N VAL A 46 10.79 3.32 -10.57
CA VAL A 46 11.21 1.97 -11.01
C VAL A 46 11.17 1.75 -12.52
N THR A 47 10.68 2.74 -13.28
CA THR A 47 10.60 2.68 -14.74
C THR A 47 11.38 3.83 -15.36
N SER A 48 12.06 3.53 -16.47
CA SER A 48 12.62 4.54 -17.36
C SER A 48 11.60 4.89 -18.44
N TYR A 49 11.60 6.13 -18.92
CA TYR A 49 10.66 6.64 -19.94
C TYR A 49 10.51 5.78 -21.21
N ASP A 50 11.49 4.93 -21.54
CA ASP A 50 11.54 4.14 -22.79
C ASP A 50 11.51 2.62 -22.56
N SER A 51 11.00 2.13 -21.41
CA SER A 51 11.00 0.69 -21.13
C SER A 51 9.64 0.02 -21.24
N ASP A 52 9.55 -1.00 -22.11
CA ASP A 52 8.54 -2.07 -22.07
C ASP A 52 8.81 -3.05 -20.91
N ALA A 53 9.00 -2.51 -19.70
CA ALA A 53 9.40 -3.28 -18.54
C ALA A 53 8.24 -4.15 -18.01
N ASN A 54 8.55 -5.41 -17.72
CA ASN A 54 7.69 -6.27 -16.91
C ASN A 54 7.89 -5.93 -15.43
N LEU A 55 6.78 -5.69 -14.74
CA LEU A 55 6.75 -5.25 -13.35
C LEU A 55 6.08 -6.31 -12.48
N ASP A 56 6.79 -6.82 -11.49
CA ASP A 56 6.21 -7.67 -10.46
C ASP A 56 5.44 -6.83 -9.45
N VAL A 57 4.24 -7.28 -9.08
CA VAL A 57 3.37 -6.62 -8.12
C VAL A 57 3.05 -7.55 -6.96
N HIS A 58 3.24 -7.05 -5.74
CA HIS A 58 2.81 -7.72 -4.52
C HIS A 58 1.88 -6.81 -3.72
N MET A 59 0.74 -7.33 -3.31
CA MET A 59 -0.25 -6.66 -2.46
C MET A 59 -0.49 -7.49 -1.20
N VAL A 60 -0.27 -6.88 -0.04
CA VAL A 60 -0.45 -7.52 1.28
C VAL A 60 -1.11 -6.53 2.23
N GLY A 61 -2.09 -6.99 3.00
CA GLY A 61 -2.83 -6.14 3.94
C GLY A 61 -4.33 -6.10 3.62
N GLY A 62 -5.07 -5.25 4.31
CA GLY A 62 -6.53 -5.25 4.26
C GLY A 62 -7.13 -6.57 4.77
N PHE A 63 -8.39 -6.55 5.15
CA PHE A 63 -9.16 -7.74 5.51
C PHE A 63 -10.64 -7.50 5.23
N GLU A 64 -11.50 -8.49 5.44
CA GLU A 64 -12.95 -8.27 5.36
C GLU A 64 -13.43 -7.47 6.58
N ASP A 65 -13.28 -6.15 6.53
CA ASP A 65 -13.57 -5.22 7.62
C ASP A 65 -15.06 -4.86 7.76
N VAL A 66 -15.92 -5.50 6.97
CA VAL A 66 -17.38 -5.38 7.06
C VAL A 66 -17.98 -6.70 7.53
N SER A 67 -18.97 -6.62 8.43
CA SER A 67 -19.69 -7.78 8.89
C SER A 67 -20.55 -8.41 7.77
N PRO A 68 -20.54 -9.75 7.60
CA PRO A 68 -21.42 -10.45 6.65
C PRO A 68 -22.91 -10.14 6.84
N LYS A 69 -23.32 -9.69 8.04
CA LYS A 69 -24.73 -9.34 8.34
C LYS A 69 -25.25 -8.16 7.52
N HIS A 70 -24.38 -7.30 6.98
CA HIS A 70 -24.78 -6.20 6.09
C HIS A 70 -25.10 -6.64 4.66
N PHE A 71 -24.69 -7.84 4.23
CA PHE A 71 -24.97 -8.32 2.88
C PHE A 71 -26.39 -8.87 2.68
N ASN A 72 -27.10 -9.22 3.76
CA ASN A 72 -28.43 -9.87 3.69
C ASN A 72 -29.62 -8.91 3.85
N GLY A 73 -29.40 -7.60 3.83
CA GLY A 73 -30.45 -6.61 4.05
C GLY A 73 -30.39 -5.46 3.07
N SER A 74 -30.67 -5.70 1.77
CA SER A 74 -31.36 -4.79 0.83
C SER A 74 -31.18 -5.26 -0.62
N SER A 75 -32.08 -6.13 -1.09
CA SER A 75 -32.41 -6.16 -2.53
C SER A 75 -33.21 -4.90 -2.85
N SER A 76 -32.59 -3.92 -3.50
CA SER A 76 -33.18 -2.97 -4.48
C SER A 76 -32.49 -1.60 -4.48
N SER A 77 -31.55 -1.40 -5.41
CA SER A 77 -31.44 -0.18 -6.23
C SER A 77 -30.10 -0.16 -6.97
N LYS A 78 -30.17 0.03 -8.30
CA LYS A 78 -29.02 0.34 -9.15
C LYS A 78 -28.57 1.78 -8.89
N SER A 79 -27.90 2.00 -7.77
CA SER A 79 -27.03 3.16 -7.58
C SER A 79 -25.63 2.63 -7.24
N HIS A 80 -24.57 3.33 -7.65
CA HIS A 80 -23.19 3.01 -7.30
C HIS A 80 -22.99 3.17 -5.78
N GLY A 81 -23.56 2.24 -5.02
CA GLY A 81 -23.62 2.23 -3.57
C GLY A 81 -22.21 2.10 -3.03
N LYS A 82 -21.87 3.02 -2.13
CA LYS A 82 -20.66 3.04 -1.31
C LYS A 82 -20.30 1.60 -0.93
N LEU A 83 -19.20 1.08 -1.49
CA LEU A 83 -18.60 -0.16 -1.02
C LEU A 83 -18.36 0.05 0.48
N ASP A 84 -19.16 -0.60 1.33
CA ASP A 84 -19.00 -0.49 2.77
C ASP A 84 -17.60 -1.00 3.16
N GLY A 85 -17.01 -0.42 4.21
CA GLY A 85 -15.64 -0.73 4.66
C GLY A 85 -14.55 0.10 3.99
N TYR A 86 -13.30 -0.18 4.34
CA TYR A 86 -12.11 0.52 3.87
C TYR A 86 -11.23 -0.37 2.98
N SER A 87 -11.12 -1.67 3.31
CA SER A 87 -10.16 -2.56 2.65
C SER A 87 -10.57 -2.89 1.22
N LEU A 88 -11.84 -3.25 0.99
CA LEU A 88 -12.34 -3.60 -0.34
C LEU A 88 -12.27 -2.41 -1.32
N PRO A 89 -12.78 -1.21 -0.99
CA PRO A 89 -12.60 -0.04 -1.87
C PRO A 89 -11.14 0.23 -2.22
N LEU A 90 -10.22 0.12 -1.24
CA LEU A 90 -8.81 0.36 -1.45
C LEU A 90 -8.18 -0.69 -2.39
N CYS A 91 -8.42 -1.98 -2.13
CA CYS A 91 -7.93 -3.06 -2.99
C CYS A 91 -8.46 -2.94 -4.42
N THR A 92 -9.76 -2.67 -4.58
CA THR A 92 -10.39 -2.46 -5.89
C THR A 92 -9.75 -1.30 -6.61
N LYS A 93 -9.58 -0.16 -5.94
CA LYS A 93 -8.97 1.03 -6.53
C LYS A 93 -7.54 0.77 -7.00
N ILE A 94 -6.72 0.05 -6.24
CA ILE A 94 -5.35 -0.32 -6.65
C ILE A 94 -5.36 -1.17 -7.92
N ILE A 95 -6.17 -2.24 -7.96
CA ILE A 95 -6.25 -3.13 -9.13
C ILE A 95 -6.79 -2.40 -10.35
N GLU A 96 -7.81 -1.55 -10.19
CA GLU A 96 -8.35 -0.73 -11.28
C GLU A 96 -7.28 0.22 -11.83
N THR A 97 -6.56 0.94 -10.96
CA THR A 97 -5.49 1.83 -11.39
C THR A 97 -4.40 1.06 -12.13
N LEU A 98 -3.95 -0.10 -11.65
CA LEU A 98 -2.97 -0.93 -12.37
C LEU A 98 -3.49 -1.42 -13.73
N ARG A 99 -4.77 -1.78 -13.83
CA ARG A 99 -5.39 -2.27 -15.07
C ARG A 99 -5.43 -1.22 -16.19
N TRP A 100 -5.65 0.05 -15.84
CA TRP A 100 -5.78 1.13 -16.83
C TRP A 100 -4.46 1.70 -17.30
N ARG A 101 -3.36 1.20 -16.75
CA ARG A 101 -2.02 1.64 -17.05
C ARG A 101 -1.40 0.88 -18.22
N PRO A 102 -0.52 1.53 -19.00
CA PRO A 102 0.13 0.90 -20.16
C PRO A 102 1.22 -0.11 -19.80
N GLU A 103 1.78 -0.03 -18.58
CA GLU A 103 2.85 -0.93 -18.14
C GLU A 103 2.36 -2.38 -17.95
N LYS A 104 3.27 -3.35 -18.08
CA LYS A 104 2.96 -4.78 -17.95
C LYS A 104 3.15 -5.25 -16.51
N PHE A 105 2.04 -5.41 -15.81
CA PHE A 105 2.03 -5.88 -14.42
C PHE A 105 1.82 -7.39 -14.30
N HIS A 106 2.67 -8.04 -13.51
CA HIS A 106 2.60 -9.45 -13.14
C HIS A 106 2.28 -9.54 -11.64
N ILE A 107 1.05 -9.95 -11.30
CA ILE A 107 0.66 -10.13 -9.90
C ILE A 107 1.35 -11.38 -9.35
N GLN A 108 2.37 -11.17 -8.52
CA GLN A 108 3.12 -12.25 -7.88
C GLN A 108 2.53 -12.64 -6.52
N THR A 109 1.93 -11.68 -5.82
CA THR A 109 1.30 -11.94 -4.52
C THR A 109 0.06 -11.08 -4.36
N LEU A 110 -1.05 -11.73 -4.02
CA LEU A 110 -2.32 -11.08 -3.70
C LEU A 110 -2.84 -11.66 -2.38
N PHE A 111 -2.31 -11.17 -1.25
CA PHE A 111 -2.66 -11.61 0.09
C PHE A 111 -3.46 -10.51 0.80
N VAL A 112 -4.68 -10.29 0.29
CA VAL A 112 -5.58 -9.23 0.75
C VAL A 112 -6.99 -9.76 1.02
N LEU A 113 -7.82 -8.96 1.70
CA LEU A 113 -9.24 -9.25 1.96
C LEU A 113 -9.41 -10.65 2.56
N ARG A 114 -10.24 -11.51 1.95
CA ARG A 114 -10.51 -12.87 2.42
C ARG A 114 -9.24 -13.70 2.65
N HIS A 115 -8.22 -13.53 1.79
CA HIS A 115 -6.95 -14.25 1.94
C HIS A 115 -6.18 -13.81 3.18
N ASN A 116 -6.37 -12.57 3.62
CA ASN A 116 -5.76 -12.01 4.81
C ASN A 116 -6.73 -11.92 5.99
N THR A 117 -7.89 -12.58 5.96
CA THR A 117 -8.90 -12.48 7.03
C THR A 117 -8.88 -13.69 7.95
N LYS A 118 -8.74 -13.46 9.25
CA LYS A 118 -9.04 -14.42 10.32
C LYS A 118 -10.26 -13.93 11.10
N ARG A 119 -11.03 -14.87 11.65
CA ARG A 119 -12.14 -14.57 12.57
C ARG A 119 -11.87 -15.18 13.94
N ASP A 120 -12.24 -14.45 14.99
CA ASP A 120 -12.19 -14.95 16.36
C ASP A 120 -13.45 -15.79 16.70
N PHE A 121 -13.54 -16.29 17.94
CA PHE A 121 -14.69 -17.07 18.41
C PHE A 121 -16.01 -16.28 18.44
N GLN A 122 -15.93 -14.95 18.46
CA GLN A 122 -17.10 -14.05 18.42
C GLN A 122 -17.49 -13.68 16.98
N GLY A 123 -16.71 -14.10 15.99
CA GLY A 123 -16.91 -13.81 14.56
C GLY A 123 -16.32 -12.47 14.10
N ASN A 124 -15.60 -11.75 14.97
CA ASN A 124 -14.94 -10.50 14.62
C ASN A 124 -13.78 -10.79 13.66
N ALA A 125 -13.67 -9.99 12.59
CA ALA A 125 -12.64 -10.14 11.58
C ALA A 125 -11.37 -9.35 11.94
N TYR A 126 -10.21 -9.95 11.67
CA TYR A 126 -8.89 -9.35 11.87
C TYR A 126 -7.94 -9.76 10.73
N PRO A 127 -6.94 -8.93 10.40
CA PRO A 127 -5.91 -9.30 9.43
C PRO A 127 -5.02 -10.44 9.96
N ILE A 128 -4.60 -11.36 9.08
CA ILE A 128 -3.63 -12.43 9.39
C ILE A 128 -2.22 -11.84 9.41
N LEU A 129 -1.87 -11.09 8.37
CA LEU A 129 -0.61 -10.38 8.20
C LEU A 129 -0.88 -8.88 8.23
N THR A 130 -0.12 -8.17 9.06
CA THR A 130 -0.13 -6.70 9.14
C THR A 130 1.12 -6.08 8.53
N GLY A 131 2.13 -6.89 8.20
CA GLY A 131 3.41 -6.40 7.73
C GLY A 131 4.22 -7.41 6.94
N PHE A 132 5.15 -6.87 6.16
CA PHE A 132 6.10 -7.63 5.36
C PHE A 132 7.42 -6.87 5.19
N VAL A 133 8.43 -7.63 4.80
CA VAL A 133 9.72 -7.12 4.34
C VAL A 133 10.04 -7.69 2.97
N VAL A 134 10.70 -6.89 2.14
CA VAL A 134 11.23 -7.26 0.84
C VAL A 134 12.75 -7.20 0.90
N GLU A 135 13.39 -8.28 0.46
CA GLU A 135 14.83 -8.29 0.23
C GLU A 135 15.14 -7.67 -1.14
N THR A 136 15.86 -6.54 -1.16
CA THR A 136 16.05 -5.76 -2.39
C THR A 136 16.91 -6.46 -3.44
N SER A 137 17.82 -7.33 -3.02
CA SER A 137 18.69 -8.10 -3.93
C SER A 137 17.93 -9.19 -4.69
N SER A 138 16.93 -9.82 -4.06
CA SER A 138 16.21 -10.96 -4.63
C SER A 138 14.78 -10.64 -5.06
N GLY A 139 14.18 -9.58 -4.50
CA GLY A 139 12.74 -9.32 -4.60
C GLY A 139 11.89 -10.24 -3.71
N SER A 140 12.50 -11.06 -2.85
CA SER A 140 11.77 -12.00 -1.98
C SER A 140 10.97 -11.25 -0.93
N LEU A 141 9.65 -11.53 -0.86
CA LEU A 141 8.73 -10.99 0.13
C LEU A 141 8.49 -11.99 1.26
N LYS A 142 8.61 -11.53 2.51
CA LYS A 142 8.37 -12.34 3.71
C LYS A 142 7.49 -11.58 4.70
N PRO A 143 6.58 -12.26 5.43
CA PRO A 143 5.91 -11.67 6.58
C PRO A 143 6.94 -11.12 7.58
N ALA A 144 6.67 -9.94 8.13
CA ALA A 144 7.56 -9.30 9.08
C ALA A 144 6.80 -8.36 10.02
N SER A 145 7.37 -8.16 11.20
CA SER A 145 7.01 -7.07 12.10
C SER A 145 8.25 -6.30 12.51
N PHE A 146 8.10 -5.01 12.77
CA PHE A 146 9.21 -4.12 13.09
C PHE A 146 9.05 -3.56 14.49
N ASP A 147 10.07 -3.75 15.33
CA ASP A 147 10.16 -3.06 16.61
C ASP A 147 10.30 -1.53 16.39
N ARG A 148 10.11 -0.74 17.45
CA ARG A 148 10.17 0.72 17.35
C ARG A 148 11.54 1.24 16.93
N THR A 149 12.63 0.56 17.28
CA THR A 149 13.99 0.97 16.95
C THR A 149 14.32 0.75 15.47
N ALA A 150 13.67 -0.23 14.83
CA ALA A 150 13.79 -0.50 13.41
C ALA A 150 12.98 0.47 12.50
N ARG A 151 12.13 1.33 13.08
CA ARG A 151 11.25 2.27 12.34
C ARG A 151 11.85 3.67 12.16
N CYS A 152 13.04 3.89 12.67
CA CYS A 152 13.81 5.12 12.53
C CYS A 152 14.18 5.42 11.06
N PRO A 153 14.60 6.66 10.73
CA PRO A 153 14.65 7.84 11.61
C PRO A 153 13.27 8.50 11.80
N ASP A 154 13.20 9.37 12.82
CA ASP A 154 12.13 10.35 13.05
C ASP A 154 10.70 9.81 12.95
N GLU A 155 10.46 8.62 13.51
CA GLU A 155 9.18 7.91 13.43
C GLU A 155 8.00 8.78 13.89
N ILE A 156 8.17 9.52 14.99
CA ILE A 156 7.14 10.43 15.52
C ILE A 156 6.83 11.56 14.55
N VAL A 157 7.85 12.20 13.97
CA VAL A 157 7.68 13.31 13.01
C VAL A 157 6.97 12.81 11.75
N ARG A 158 7.37 11.63 11.25
CA ARG A 158 6.75 11.00 10.08
C ARG A 158 5.28 10.64 10.32
N ARG A 159 4.93 10.15 11.51
CA ARG A 159 3.52 9.89 11.88
C ARG A 159 2.68 11.15 12.00
N ILE A 160 3.22 12.20 12.61
CA ILE A 160 2.54 13.51 12.67
C ILE A 160 2.30 14.01 11.24
N ARG A 161 3.28 13.85 10.35
CA ARG A 161 3.15 14.28 8.96
C ARG A 161 2.01 13.57 8.21
N VAL A 162 1.84 12.27 8.41
CA VAL A 162 0.72 11.50 7.81
C VAL A 162 -0.63 11.97 8.33
N THR A 163 -0.73 12.36 9.60
CA THR A 163 -2.02 12.61 10.28
C THR A 163 -2.44 14.07 10.35
N ALA A 164 -1.48 15.00 10.41
CA ALA A 164 -1.73 16.40 10.78
C ALA A 164 -1.45 17.42 9.65
N CYS A 165 -0.83 17.02 8.54
CA CYS A 165 -0.42 17.95 7.48
C CYS A 165 -1.54 18.29 6.47
N TYR A 166 -2.76 18.48 6.94
CA TYR A 166 -3.92 18.77 6.07
C TYR A 166 -3.84 20.15 5.39
N LYS A 167 -3.03 21.08 5.90
CA LYS A 167 -2.88 22.44 5.34
C LYS A 167 -1.85 22.54 4.22
N ASP A 168 -0.96 21.56 4.09
CA ASP A 168 0.08 21.60 3.08
C ASP A 168 -0.43 20.97 1.78
N SER A 169 -0.84 21.83 0.84
CA SER A 169 -1.41 21.42 -0.44
C SER A 169 -0.42 20.67 -1.33
N THR A 170 0.89 20.77 -1.07
CA THR A 170 1.92 20.07 -1.85
C THR A 170 1.83 18.55 -1.70
N TRP A 171 1.29 18.06 -0.58
CA TRP A 171 1.16 16.62 -0.28
C TRP A 171 -0.22 16.04 -0.57
N ASN A 172 -1.16 16.86 -1.02
CA ASN A 172 -2.53 16.41 -1.21
C ASN A 172 -2.60 15.28 -2.26
N GLY A 173 -3.11 14.12 -1.85
CA GLY A 173 -3.24 12.94 -2.70
C GLY A 173 -1.93 12.20 -3.00
N ARG A 174 -0.81 12.53 -2.35
CA ARG A 174 0.52 11.93 -2.62
C ARG A 174 0.93 10.93 -1.54
N LEU A 175 1.76 9.96 -1.96
CA LEU A 175 2.60 9.21 -1.03
C LEU A 175 3.72 10.10 -0.50
N LEU A 176 4.07 9.91 0.78
CA LEU A 176 5.21 10.57 1.40
C LEU A 176 6.48 9.79 1.08
N GLU A 177 7.31 10.37 0.22
CA GLU A 177 8.64 9.86 -0.07
C GLU A 177 9.57 10.11 1.12
N THR A 178 10.41 9.12 1.45
CA THR A 178 11.27 9.15 2.64
C THR A 178 12.71 8.71 2.40
N TYR A 179 13.03 8.26 1.18
CA TYR A 179 14.36 7.74 0.85
C TYR A 179 14.78 8.21 -0.54
N ASP A 180 15.96 8.83 -0.62
CA ASP A 180 16.63 9.15 -1.86
C ASP A 180 17.59 8.00 -2.21
N THR A 181 17.27 7.27 -3.28
CA THR A 181 18.07 6.13 -3.73
C THR A 181 19.38 6.51 -4.40
N GLU A 182 19.48 7.73 -4.97
CA GLU A 182 20.71 8.20 -5.61
C GLU A 182 21.71 8.69 -4.56
N ALA A 183 21.22 9.42 -3.55
CA ALA A 183 22.03 9.93 -2.45
C ALA A 183 22.22 8.91 -1.30
N ASP A 184 21.52 7.78 -1.36
CA ASP A 184 21.51 6.71 -0.34
C ASP A 184 21.21 7.24 1.07
N CYS A 185 20.18 8.08 1.20
CA CYS A 185 19.85 8.71 2.47
C CYS A 185 18.34 8.87 2.72
N PHE A 186 17.97 8.95 4.01
CA PHE A 186 16.61 9.31 4.39
C PHE A 186 16.36 10.79 4.21
N VAL A 187 15.29 11.14 3.53
CA VAL A 187 14.86 12.54 3.32
C VAL A 187 13.52 12.74 4.01
N ILE A 188 13.56 13.38 5.18
CA ILE A 188 12.35 13.72 5.94
C ILE A 188 12.05 15.20 5.72
N SER A 189 11.18 15.51 4.76
CA SER A 189 10.82 16.89 4.44
C SER A 189 10.18 17.60 5.66
N PRO A 190 10.43 18.91 5.84
CA PRO A 190 9.74 19.71 6.84
C PRO A 190 8.22 19.61 6.67
N CYS A 191 7.49 19.72 7.77
CA CYS A 191 6.03 19.71 7.75
C CYS A 191 5.46 20.81 8.65
N SER A 192 4.28 21.31 8.29
CA SER A 192 3.52 22.28 9.09
C SER A 192 2.14 21.73 9.39
N TRP A 193 1.57 22.10 10.54
CA TRP A 193 0.28 21.63 11.05
C TRP A 193 -0.54 22.80 11.62
#